data_AF-A0A2E8A6H3-F1
#
_entry.id   AF-A0A2E8A6H3-F1
#
_cell.length_a   1.000
_cell.length_b   1.000
_cell.length_c   1.000
_cell.angle_alpha   90.00
_cell.angle_beta   90.00
_cell.angle_gamma   90.00
#
_symmetry.space_group_name_H-M   'P 1'
#
loop_
_entity.id
_entity.type
_entity.pdbx_description
1 polymer ?
#
loop_
_entity_poly.entity_id
_entity_poly.type
_entity_poly.pdbx_seq_one_letter_code
_entity_poly.pdbx_strand_id
1 'polypeptide(L)' 'MMKLLTAALQAYVAYTNLKLRRYIDDLEDEIDKLASVGDAASVLRIERLSKRIKREQLRSSGDNSD' A
#
# COMPACT_ATOMS: atom_id res chain seq x y z
N MET A 1 -4.62 13.28 -30.92
CA MET A 1 -4.14 11.92 -30.58
C MET A 1 -3.24 11.90 -29.35
N MET A 2 -2.06 12.55 -29.37
CA MET A 2 -1.06 12.45 -28.27
C MET A 2 -1.62 12.81 -26.88
N LYS A 3 -2.40 13.88 -26.76
CA LYS A 3 -3.00 14.32 -25.48
C LYS A 3 -3.92 13.27 -24.84
N LEU A 4 -4.69 12.53 -25.65
CA LEU A 4 -5.57 11.47 -25.15
C LEU A 4 -4.76 10.28 -24.64
N LEU A 5 -3.67 9.94 -25.34
CA LEU A 5 -2.77 8.86 -24.94
C LEU A 5 -2.08 9.20 -23.62
N THR A 6 -1.57 10.44 -23.48
CA THR A 6 -0.97 10.93 -22.24
C THR A 6 -1.97 10.92 -21.08
N ALA A 7 -3.21 11.38 -21.31
CA ALA A 7 -4.26 11.36 -20.29
C ALA A 7 -4.62 9.94 -19.85
N ALA A 8 -4.68 8.98 -20.78
CA ALA A 8 -4.93 7.57 -20.46
C ALA A 8 -3.80 6.96 -19.62
N LEU A 9 -2.54 7.26 -19.95
CA LEU A 9 -1.38 6.82 -19.17
C LEU A 9 -1.40 7.40 -17.74
N GLN A 10 -1.69 8.69 -17.60
CA GLN A 10 -1.83 9.35 -16.29
C GLN A 10 -2.97 8.75 -15.46
N ALA A 11 -4.11 8.48 -16.08
CA ALA A 11 -5.24 7.83 -15.41
C ALA A 11 -4.88 6.40 -14.96
N TYR A 12 -4.12 5.66 -15.75
CA TYR A 12 -3.65 4.32 -15.37
C TYR A 12 -2.69 4.38 -14.17
N VAL A 13 -1.73 5.29 -14.17
CA VAL A 13 -0.82 5.52 -13.03
C VAL A 13 -1.59 5.91 -11.77
N ALA A 14 -2.58 6.81 -11.89
CA ALA A 14 -3.43 7.20 -10.78
C ALA A 14 -4.23 6.00 -10.23
N TYR A 15 -4.73 5.13 -11.11
CA TYR A 15 -5.46 3.93 -10.74
C TYR A 15 -4.58 2.89 -10.03
N THR A 16 -3.36 2.66 -10.50
CA THR A 16 -2.41 1.76 -9.82
C THR A 16 -2.02 2.29 -8.44
N ASN A 17 -1.83 3.61 -8.31
CA ASN A 17 -1.58 4.25 -7.02
C ASN A 17 -2.76 4.14 -6.07
N LEU A 18 -3.99 4.29 -6.57
CA LEU A 18 -5.20 4.09 -5.77
C LEU A 18 -5.31 2.65 -5.26
N LYS A 19 -5.00 1.66 -6.10
CA LYS A 19 -4.96 0.25 -5.70
C LYS A 19 -3.94 0.00 -4.59
N LEU A 20 -2.74 0.57 -4.73
CA LEU A 20 -1.70 0.42 -3.72
C LEU A 20 -2.13 1.04 -2.38
N ARG A 21 -2.74 2.23 -2.40
CA ARG A 21 -3.25 2.89 -1.18
C ARG A 21 -4.29 2.04 -0.47
N ARG A 22 -5.33 1.58 -1.18
CA ARG A 22 -6.35 0.70 -0.60
C ARG A 22 -5.76 -0.57 -0.02
N TYR A 23 -4.78 -1.14 -0.71
CA TYR A 23 -4.09 -2.33 -0.21
C TYR A 23 -3.33 -2.05 1.09
N ILE A 24 -2.74 -0.86 1.27
CA ILE A 24 -2.13 -0.45 2.55
C ILE A 24 -3.20 -0.25 3.62
N ASP A 25 -4.30 0.45 3.29
CA ASP A 25 -5.42 0.69 4.20
C ASP A 25 -5.99 -0.63 4.74
N ASP A 26 -6.18 -1.63 3.87
CA ASP A 26 -6.65 -2.97 4.26
C ASP A 26 -5.70 -3.68 5.24
N LEU A 27 -4.38 -3.48 5.08
CA LEU A 27 -3.37 -4.03 6.00
C LEU A 27 -3.38 -3.32 7.35
N GLU A 28 -3.62 -2.00 7.36
CA GLU A 28 -3.75 -1.19 8.58
C GLU A 28 -5.00 -1.63 9.35
N ASP A 29 -6.14 -1.82 8.67
CA ASP A 29 -7.37 -2.37 9.26
C ASP A 29 -7.16 -3.78 9.85
N GLU A 30 -6.36 -4.63 9.19
CA GLU A 30 -6.02 -5.95 9.73
C GLU A 30 -5.16 -5.84 11.00
N ILE A 31 -4.21 -4.90 11.01
CA ILE A 31 -3.39 -4.61 12.20
C ILE A 31 -4.28 -4.18 13.36
N ASP A 32 -5.21 -3.25 13.14
CA ASP A 32 -6.11 -2.75 14.19
C ASP A 32 -7.01 -3.86 14.75
N LYS A 33 -7.54 -4.72 13.88
CA LYS A 33 -8.29 -5.92 14.31
C LYS A 33 -7.44 -6.86 15.16
N LEU A 34 -6.22 -7.16 14.73
CA LEU A 34 -5.31 -8.04 15.48
C LEU A 34 -4.89 -7.42 16.82
N ALA A 35 -4.65 -6.11 16.83
CA ALA A 35 -4.28 -5.37 18.03
C ALA A 35 -5.41 -5.38 19.07
N SER A 36 -6.67 -5.39 18.62
CA SER A 36 -7.82 -5.50 19.52
C SER A 36 -7.92 -6.84 20.26
N VAL A 37 -7.38 -7.92 19.68
CA VAL A 37 -7.36 -9.26 20.29
C VAL A 37 -6.19 -9.39 21.28
N GLY A 38 -5.00 -8.96 20.88
CA GLY A 38 -3.83 -8.86 21.76
C GLY A 38 -3.15 -10.19 22.16
N ASP A 39 -3.43 -11.30 21.46
CA ASP A 39 -2.74 -12.57 21.71
C ASP A 39 -1.33 -12.63 21.08
N ALA A 40 -0.49 -13.56 21.53
CA ALA A 40 0.90 -13.66 21.08
C ALA A 40 1.02 -13.89 19.55
N ALA A 41 0.06 -14.61 18.96
CA ALA A 41 0.02 -14.84 17.51
C ALA A 41 -0.30 -13.55 16.74
N SER A 42 -1.22 -12.72 17.24
CA SER A 42 -1.55 -11.42 16.66
C SER A 42 -0.36 -10.48 16.67
N VAL A 43 0.42 -10.42 17.75
CA VAL A 43 1.64 -9.58 17.82
C VAL A 43 2.64 -9.94 16.71
N LEU A 44 2.93 -11.23 16.52
CA LEU A 44 3.83 -11.69 15.45
C LEU A 44 3.28 -11.39 14.05
N ARG A 45 1.95 -11.42 13.89
CA ARG A 45 1.30 -11.12 12.62
C ARG A 45 1.33 -9.62 12.32
N ILE A 46 1.07 -8.77 13.30
CA ILE A 46 1.20 -7.31 13.21
C ILE A 46 2.62 -6.95 12.76
N GLU A 47 3.66 -7.51 13.40
CA GLU A 47 5.04 -7.22 13.03
C GLU A 47 5.34 -7.55 11.55
N ARG A 48 4.82 -8.68 11.04
CA ARG A 48 4.97 -9.06 9.63
C ARG A 48 4.23 -8.10 8.69
N LEU A 49 3.02 -7.68 9.06
CA LEU A 49 2.22 -6.73 8.28
C LEU A 49 2.89 -5.35 8.25
N SER A 50 3.36 -4.84 9.39
CA SER A 50 4.11 -3.58 9.46
C SER A 50 5.39 -3.61 8.62
N LYS A 51 6.15 -4.72 8.66
CA LYS A 51 7.32 -4.91 7.78
C LYS A 51 6.93 -4.91 6.30
N ARG A 52 5.75 -5.42 5.94
CA ARG A 52 5.25 -5.41 4.56
C ARG A 52 4.86 -4.00 4.11
N ILE A 53 4.11 -3.27 4.93
CA ILE A 53 3.75 -1.86 4.66
C ILE A 53 5.00 -1.04 4.39
N LYS A 54 6.03 -1.15 5.26
CA LYS A 54 7.30 -0.45 5.07
C LYS A 54 8.00 -0.78 3.74
N ARG A 55 7.96 -2.05 3.30
CA ARG A 55 8.53 -2.44 1.99
C ARG A 55 7.75 -1.84 0.82
N GLU A 56 6.43 -1.81 0.89
CA GLU A 56 5.61 -1.23 -0.17
C GLU A 56 5.76 0.30 -0.23
N GLN A 57 5.85 0.97 0.92
CA GLN A 57 6.16 2.40 0.98
C GLN A 57 7.51 2.72 0.34
N LEU A 58 8.57 1.98 0.69
CA LEU A 58 9.90 2.14 0.08
C LEU A 58 9.87 1.94 -1.44
N ARG A 59 9.10 0.96 -1.94
CA ARG A 59 8.89 0.75 -3.38
C ARG A 59 8.21 1.94 -4.06
N SER A 60 7.19 2.53 -3.44
CA SER A 60 6.52 3.72 -3.97
C SER A 60 7.38 4.99 -3.90
N SER A 61 8.27 5.08 -2.90
CA SER A 61 9.14 6.25 -2.72
C SER A 61 10.34 6.22 -3.66
N GLY A 62 10.86 5.03 -3.98
CA GLY A 62 11.97 4.88 -4.93
C GLY A 62 11.63 5.32 -6.35
N ASP A 63 10.34 5.31 -6.73
CA ASP A 63 9.83 5.71 -8.04
C ASP A 63 9.76 7.24 -8.26
N ASN A 64 10.02 8.05 -7.22
CA ASN A 64 10.01 9.53 -7.29
C ASN A 64 11.42 10.16 -7.35
N SER A 65 12.44 9.39 -7.76
CA SER A 65 13.86 9.80 -7.71
C SER A 65 14.50 10.12 -9.07
N ASP A 66 13.72 10.27 -10.14
CA ASP A 66 14.19 10.63 -11.50
C ASP A 66 13.48 11.88 -12.06
#